data_AF-A0A5C6DTQ4-F1
#
_entry.id   AF-A0A5C6DTQ4-F1
#
_cell.length_a   1.000
_cell.length_b   1.000
_cell.length_c   1.000
_cell.angle_alpha   90.00
_cell.angle_beta   90.00
_cell.angle_gamma   90.00
#
_symmetry.space_group_name_H-M   'P 1'
#
loop_
_entity.id
_entity.type
_entity.pdbx_description
1 polymer ?
#
loop_
_entity_poly.entity_id
_entity_poly.type
_entity_poly.pdbx_seq_one_letter_code
_entity_poly.pdbx_strand_id
1 'polypeptide(L)'
;MTTVEYLTTECPNGHRVRGDLGWLNREVRCPHCQTQFVFSRPIDGAAKVLAVAHQEEEERDPLSDTGVMKILDEFQIPERPKASGIRRCADCGAIFPTDVETCYNCNTPLGAIETPSKGGDADRELSAAETIDFRAVNGFPLENATLRELMRPRKEMIALDVNDSRAKMLDRVHASGHANYVVCDRSLDAFVGIVSAESLIFSHDDNFEIRALTTPVRTVPDTMLASELADVFRYGGDAIVLVEDEHDTIVGMLTRKEFSLKLLASIR
;
A
#
# COMPACT_ATOMS: atom_id res chain seq x y z
N MET A 1 -4.47 -12.84 -24.10
CA MET A 1 -4.60 -13.04 -22.64
C MET A 1 -3.92 -14.37 -22.31
N THR A 2 -2.72 -14.35 -21.77
CA THR A 2 -1.91 -15.55 -21.47
C THR A 2 -2.07 -15.90 -20.00
N THR A 3 -2.83 -16.94 -19.70
CA THR A 3 -2.93 -17.56 -18.38
C THR A 3 -1.57 -18.18 -18.05
N VAL A 4 -0.92 -17.78 -16.95
CA VAL A 4 0.37 -18.36 -16.55
C VAL A 4 0.13 -19.33 -15.42
N GLU A 5 0.23 -20.63 -15.72
CA GLU A 5 0.12 -21.72 -14.76
C GLU A 5 1.47 -21.94 -14.06
N TYR A 6 1.44 -22.14 -12.73
CA TYR A 6 2.63 -22.35 -11.92
C TYR A 6 2.50 -23.63 -11.09
N LEU A 7 3.62 -24.34 -10.92
CA LEU A 7 3.76 -25.48 -10.00
C LEU A 7 4.63 -25.10 -8.82
N THR A 8 4.51 -25.88 -7.76
CA THR A 8 5.34 -25.75 -6.56
C THR A 8 5.94 -27.10 -6.21
N THR A 9 7.23 -27.12 -5.89
CA THR A 9 7.99 -28.30 -5.47
C THR A 9 8.94 -27.92 -4.33
N GLU A 10 9.50 -28.90 -3.63
CA GLU A 10 10.49 -28.66 -2.58
C GLU A 10 11.89 -28.97 -3.09
N CYS A 11 12.83 -28.06 -2.85
CA CYS A 11 14.24 -28.33 -3.12
C CYS A 11 14.81 -29.33 -2.10
N PRO A 12 15.97 -29.95 -2.35
CA PRO A 12 16.59 -30.91 -1.43
C PRO A 12 16.88 -30.36 -0.02
N ASN A 13 16.98 -29.04 0.14
CA ASN A 13 17.19 -28.38 1.43
C ASN A 13 15.87 -27.94 2.10
N GLY A 14 14.71 -28.41 1.62
CA GLY A 14 13.40 -28.17 2.24
C GLY A 14 12.73 -26.84 1.89
N HIS A 15 13.33 -25.99 1.04
CA HIS A 15 12.66 -24.76 0.58
C HIS A 15 11.62 -25.05 -0.50
N ARG A 16 10.46 -24.40 -0.38
CA ARG A 16 9.38 -24.44 -1.35
C ARG A 16 9.68 -23.51 -2.54
N VAL A 17 9.79 -24.07 -3.74
CA VAL A 17 10.13 -23.37 -4.98
C VAL A 17 8.92 -23.36 -5.91
N ARG A 18 8.49 -22.16 -6.33
CA ARG A 18 7.41 -21.96 -7.31
C ARG A 18 8.02 -21.70 -8.69
N GLY A 19 7.62 -22.48 -9.68
CA GLY A 19 8.10 -22.39 -11.07
C GLY A 19 6.94 -22.42 -12.05
N ASP A 20 7.17 -21.96 -13.27
CA ASP A 20 6.22 -22.13 -14.37
C ASP A 20 6.15 -23.60 -14.83
N LEU A 21 5.15 -23.96 -15.64
CA LEU A 21 5.06 -25.29 -16.23
C LEU A 21 6.28 -25.69 -17.08
N GLY A 22 6.98 -24.74 -17.68
CA GLY A 22 8.17 -24.95 -18.48
C GLY A 22 9.39 -25.40 -17.68
N TRP A 23 9.36 -25.29 -16.35
CA TRP A 23 10.43 -25.77 -15.47
C TRP A 23 10.32 -27.27 -15.19
N LEU A 24 9.17 -27.89 -15.46
CA LEU A 24 8.93 -29.30 -15.16
C LEU A 24 9.99 -30.20 -15.83
N ASN A 25 10.59 -31.09 -15.04
CA ASN A 25 11.67 -32.00 -15.42
C ASN A 25 12.95 -31.32 -15.94
N ARG A 26 13.15 -30.02 -15.68
CA ARG A 26 14.42 -29.31 -15.95
C ARG A 26 15.23 -29.15 -14.68
N GLU A 27 16.55 -29.04 -14.85
CA GLU A 27 17.43 -28.61 -13.76
C GLU A 27 17.24 -27.12 -13.51
N VAL A 28 16.86 -26.78 -12.28
CA VAL A 28 16.68 -25.41 -11.83
C VAL A 28 17.48 -25.17 -10.55
N ARG A 29 17.76 -23.91 -10.24
CA ARG A 29 18.39 -23.51 -8.97
C ARG A 29 17.34 -23.00 -8.02
N CYS A 30 17.39 -23.48 -6.78
CA CYS A 30 16.56 -22.92 -5.71
C CYS A 30 16.91 -21.44 -5.49
N PRO A 31 15.95 -20.49 -5.51
CA PRO A 31 16.23 -19.07 -5.24
C PRO A 31 16.74 -18.80 -3.82
N HIS A 32 16.43 -19.69 -2.87
CA HIS A 32 16.75 -19.52 -1.46
C HIS A 32 18.14 -20.06 -1.09
N CYS A 33 18.50 -21.26 -1.56
CA CYS A 33 19.77 -21.91 -1.19
C CYS A 33 20.70 -22.20 -2.36
N GLN A 34 20.32 -21.78 -3.58
CA GLN A 34 21.09 -21.94 -4.83
C GLN A 34 21.42 -23.39 -5.24
N THR A 35 20.91 -24.38 -4.51
CA THR A 35 21.10 -25.81 -4.82
C THR A 35 20.43 -26.14 -6.15
N GLN A 36 21.16 -26.86 -7.01
CA GLN A 36 20.65 -27.37 -8.28
C GLN A 36 19.86 -28.65 -8.05
N PHE A 37 18.65 -28.73 -8.62
CA PHE A 37 17.81 -29.91 -8.53
C PHE A 37 16.85 -29.99 -9.73
N VAL A 38 16.32 -31.18 -10.00
CA VAL A 38 15.32 -31.37 -11.05
C VAL A 38 13.95 -30.96 -10.51
N PHE A 39 13.29 -30.02 -11.17
CA PHE A 39 11.96 -29.56 -10.79
C PHE A 39 10.91 -30.62 -11.17
N SER A 40 10.69 -31.59 -10.29
CA SER A 40 9.73 -32.68 -10.49
C SER A 40 8.35 -32.32 -9.97
N ARG A 41 7.33 -32.96 -10.55
CA ARG A 41 5.96 -32.92 -10.04
C ARG A 41 5.94 -33.55 -8.64
N PRO A 42 5.30 -32.92 -7.63
CA PRO A 42 5.22 -33.51 -6.30
C PRO A 42 4.50 -34.87 -6.37
N ILE A 43 5.09 -35.89 -5.74
CA ILE A 43 4.64 -37.29 -5.78
C ILE A 43 3.32 -37.46 -5.01
N ASP A 44 3.09 -36.64 -3.99
CA ASP A 44 1.93 -36.73 -3.11
C ASP A 44 0.72 -35.94 -3.64
N GLY A 45 0.24 -36.23 -4.86
CA GLY A 45 -1.10 -35.80 -5.33
C GLY A 45 -1.47 -34.30 -5.28
N ALA A 46 -0.56 -33.42 -4.84
CA ALA A 46 -0.81 -32.05 -4.46
C ALA A 46 -0.32 -31.07 -5.53
N ALA A 47 -0.36 -31.49 -6.80
CA ALA A 47 -0.41 -30.53 -7.90
C ALA A 47 -1.79 -29.86 -7.87
N LYS A 48 -1.96 -28.84 -7.02
CA LYS A 48 -3.10 -27.92 -7.13
C LYS A 48 -2.93 -27.17 -8.46
N VAL A 49 -3.55 -27.69 -9.52
CA VAL A 49 -3.88 -26.90 -10.69
C VAL A 49 -4.88 -25.85 -10.20
N LEU A 50 -4.38 -24.68 -9.82
CA LEU A 50 -5.22 -23.50 -9.58
C LEU A 50 -5.64 -22.95 -10.95
N ALA A 51 -6.44 -23.72 -11.68
CA ALA A 51 -7.39 -23.16 -12.61
C ALA A 51 -8.54 -22.64 -11.74
N VAL A 52 -8.62 -21.32 -11.59
CA VAL A 52 -9.72 -20.70 -10.85
C VAL A 52 -10.98 -20.80 -11.70
N ALA A 53 -11.70 -21.88 -11.53
CA ALA A 53 -13.12 -22.00 -11.82
C ALA A 53 -13.78 -22.70 -10.61
N HIS A 54 -14.77 -22.04 -10.03
CA HIS A 54 -15.46 -22.47 -8.80
C HIS A 54 -16.28 -23.75 -9.02
N GLN A 55 -16.27 -24.69 -8.06
CA GLN A 55 -17.47 -25.22 -7.37
C GLN A 55 -17.18 -26.34 -6.33
N GLU A 56 -17.78 -26.16 -5.15
CA GLU A 56 -18.42 -27.07 -4.17
C GLU A 56 -17.70 -28.27 -3.48
N GLU A 57 -17.60 -28.13 -2.14
CA GLU A 57 -17.74 -29.05 -0.99
C GLU A 57 -17.19 -30.49 -0.98
N GLU A 58 -16.44 -30.85 0.08
CA GLU A 58 -16.75 -32.06 0.86
C GLU A 58 -16.25 -32.01 2.31
N GLU A 59 -17.15 -32.43 3.18
CA GLU A 59 -17.20 -32.44 4.64
C GLU A 59 -16.17 -33.41 5.25
N ARG A 60 -15.44 -32.99 6.29
CA ARG A 60 -14.72 -33.90 7.17
C ARG A 60 -14.92 -33.51 8.64
N ASP A 61 -15.71 -34.34 9.28
CA ASP A 61 -16.00 -34.39 10.72
C ASP A 61 -14.72 -34.58 11.55
N PRO A 62 -14.46 -33.80 12.62
CA PRO A 62 -13.40 -34.09 13.56
C PRO A 62 -14.00 -34.54 14.91
N LEU A 63 -14.06 -35.85 15.11
CA LEU A 63 -14.02 -36.42 16.46
C LEU A 63 -12.60 -36.88 16.77
N SER A 64 -11.93 -36.18 17.68
CA SER A 64 -11.36 -36.81 18.89
C SER A 64 -10.79 -35.77 19.86
N ASP A 65 -11.48 -35.67 21.00
CA ASP A 65 -10.95 -35.92 22.34
C ASP A 65 -9.64 -35.23 22.77
N THR A 66 -9.75 -33.96 23.16
CA THR A 66 -9.03 -33.41 24.32
C THR A 66 -9.87 -32.32 25.01
N GLY A 67 -10.70 -32.74 25.97
CA GLY A 67 -10.87 -32.10 27.29
C GLY A 67 -11.03 -30.57 27.42
N VAL A 68 -11.70 -29.87 26.52
CA VAL A 68 -12.14 -28.47 26.76
C VAL A 68 -13.65 -28.39 26.70
N MET A 69 -14.28 -28.13 27.86
CA MET A 69 -15.72 -27.94 27.98
C MET A 69 -16.19 -26.73 27.17
N LYS A 70 -17.12 -26.97 26.23
CA LYS A 70 -17.94 -25.94 25.58
C LYS A 70 -18.85 -25.29 26.63
N ILE A 71 -18.57 -24.05 26.99
CA ILE A 71 -19.62 -23.15 27.47
C ILE A 71 -20.31 -22.64 26.21
N LEU A 72 -21.58 -23.04 26.06
CA LEU A 72 -22.49 -22.58 25.03
C LEU A 72 -22.81 -21.11 25.27
N ASP A 73 -22.15 -20.24 24.53
CA ASP A 73 -22.87 -19.33 23.66
C ASP A 73 -22.16 -19.42 22.31
N GLU A 74 -22.92 -19.69 21.25
CA GLU A 74 -22.40 -19.80 19.90
C GLU A 74 -21.88 -18.42 19.48
N PHE A 75 -20.64 -18.13 19.83
CA PHE A 75 -19.84 -17.14 19.12
C PHE A 75 -19.76 -17.65 17.69
N GLN A 76 -20.73 -17.24 16.87
CA GLN A 76 -20.56 -17.27 15.44
C GLN A 76 -19.29 -16.49 15.18
N ILE A 77 -18.20 -17.19 14.91
CA ILE A 77 -17.05 -16.59 14.26
C ILE A 77 -17.65 -16.00 12.99
N PRO A 78 -17.73 -14.66 12.85
CA PRO A 78 -18.32 -14.09 11.65
C PRO A 78 -17.56 -14.70 10.49
N GLU A 79 -18.27 -15.32 9.55
CA GLU A 79 -17.65 -15.88 8.37
C GLU A 79 -16.74 -14.79 7.81
N ARG A 80 -15.44 -15.08 7.73
CA ARG A 80 -14.45 -14.13 7.23
C ARG A 80 -15.03 -13.61 5.90
N PRO A 81 -15.35 -12.32 5.77
CA PRO A 81 -16.06 -11.85 4.58
C PRO A 81 -15.21 -12.28 3.39
N LYS A 82 -15.78 -13.13 2.55
CA LYS A 82 -15.12 -13.62 1.33
C LYS A 82 -15.06 -12.43 0.37
N ALA A 83 -14.14 -11.52 0.63
CA ALA A 83 -13.83 -10.38 -0.21
C ALA A 83 -13.08 -10.92 -1.43
N SER A 84 -13.82 -11.60 -2.32
CA SER A 84 -13.30 -12.06 -3.60
C SER A 84 -13.38 -10.91 -4.59
N GLY A 85 -12.45 -9.97 -4.48
CA GLY A 85 -12.38 -8.86 -5.39
C GLY A 85 -11.07 -8.10 -5.25
N ILE A 86 -10.60 -7.57 -6.37
CA ILE A 86 -9.50 -6.62 -6.41
C ILE A 86 -10.13 -5.30 -6.87
N ARG A 87 -9.92 -4.23 -6.10
CA ARG A 87 -10.43 -2.90 -6.43
C ARG A 87 -9.28 -1.92 -6.63
N ARG A 88 -9.52 -0.89 -7.42
CA ARG A 88 -8.61 0.24 -7.57
C ARG A 88 -9.11 1.40 -6.73
N CYS A 89 -8.19 2.09 -6.06
CA CYS A 89 -8.49 3.37 -5.46
C CYS A 89 -8.90 4.37 -6.55
N ALA A 90 -10.05 5.03 -6.39
CA ALA A 90 -10.51 6.04 -7.34
C ALA A 90 -9.57 7.26 -7.43
N ASP A 91 -8.77 7.49 -6.39
CA ASP A 91 -7.92 8.67 -6.26
C ASP A 91 -6.44 8.38 -6.63
N CYS A 92 -5.87 7.20 -6.29
CA CYS A 92 -4.48 6.84 -6.69
C CYS A 92 -4.33 5.70 -7.67
N GLY A 93 -5.40 4.98 -8.02
CA GLY A 93 -5.32 3.82 -8.91
C GLY A 93 -4.61 2.60 -8.30
N ALA A 94 -4.07 2.70 -7.08
CA ALA A 94 -3.43 1.57 -6.40
C ALA A 94 -4.44 0.45 -6.14
N ILE A 95 -3.93 -0.78 -6.20
CA ILE A 95 -4.70 -2.00 -6.27
C ILE A 95 -4.72 -2.64 -4.88
N PHE A 96 -5.92 -2.85 -4.33
CA PHE A 96 -6.08 -3.43 -3.01
C PHE A 96 -7.16 -4.51 -3.02
N PRO A 97 -7.09 -5.49 -2.10
CA PRO A 97 -8.21 -6.38 -1.88
C PRO A 97 -9.43 -5.60 -1.35
N THR A 98 -10.62 -6.14 -1.61
CA THR A 98 -11.88 -5.43 -1.41
C THR A 98 -12.28 -5.23 0.05
N ASP A 99 -11.56 -5.84 0.99
CA ASP A 99 -11.68 -5.69 2.44
C ASP A 99 -10.96 -4.44 2.98
N VAL A 100 -10.13 -3.79 2.16
CA VAL A 100 -9.45 -2.55 2.56
C VAL A 100 -10.44 -1.38 2.47
N GLU A 101 -10.76 -0.80 3.63
CA GLU A 101 -11.69 0.33 3.74
C GLU A 101 -11.03 1.68 3.42
N THR A 102 -9.72 1.78 3.62
CA THR A 102 -8.94 3.00 3.40
C THR A 102 -7.70 2.69 2.58
N CYS A 103 -7.48 3.47 1.53
CA CYS A 103 -6.30 3.30 0.70
C CYS A 103 -5.04 3.64 1.51
N TYR A 104 -4.18 2.66 1.78
CA TYR A 104 -2.92 2.91 2.50
C TYR A 104 -1.96 3.84 1.76
N ASN A 105 -2.14 4.01 0.44
CA ASN A 105 -1.30 4.90 -0.36
C ASN A 105 -1.69 6.37 -0.19
N CYS A 106 -2.98 6.70 -0.27
CA CYS A 106 -3.44 8.11 -0.26
C CYS A 106 -4.36 8.47 0.90
N ASN A 107 -4.61 7.52 1.80
CA ASN A 107 -5.52 7.62 2.93
C ASN A 107 -6.96 8.00 2.54
N THR A 108 -7.34 7.76 1.29
CA THR A 108 -8.68 8.03 0.77
C THR A 108 -9.60 6.87 1.15
N PRO A 109 -10.79 7.13 1.73
CA PRO A 109 -11.78 6.11 1.99
C PRO A 109 -12.13 5.41 0.67
N LEU A 110 -11.98 4.10 0.62
CA LEU A 110 -12.34 3.33 -0.56
C LEU A 110 -13.87 3.14 -0.63
N GLY A 111 -14.63 3.37 0.46
CA GLY A 111 -16.09 3.26 0.48
C GLY A 111 -16.56 1.80 0.44
N ALA A 112 -17.78 1.54 0.94
CA ALA A 112 -18.35 0.19 0.95
C ALA A 112 -18.71 -0.25 -0.48
N ILE A 113 -18.52 -1.54 -0.79
CA ILE A 113 -19.02 -2.12 -2.02
C ILE A 113 -20.49 -2.42 -1.80
N GLU A 114 -21.37 -1.69 -2.51
CA GLU A 114 -22.79 -2.03 -2.53
C GLU A 114 -22.95 -3.41 -3.18
N THR A 115 -23.24 -4.43 -2.37
CA THR A 115 -23.76 -5.70 -2.90
C THR A 115 -25.13 -5.42 -3.53
N PRO A 116 -25.46 -5.97 -4.71
CA PRO A 116 -26.73 -5.71 -5.35
C PRO A 116 -27.87 -6.41 -4.59
N SER A 117 -28.44 -5.72 -3.60
CA SER A 117 -29.70 -6.11 -2.95
C SER A 117 -30.83 -5.25 -3.49
N LYS A 118 -31.89 -5.95 -3.91
CA LYS A 118 -33.13 -5.43 -4.50
C LYS A 118 -33.74 -4.25 -3.71
N GLY A 119 -34.06 -3.19 -4.46
CA GLY A 119 -35.25 -2.33 -4.35
C GLY A 119 -35.60 -1.69 -3.00
N GLY A 120 -35.62 -0.36 -2.96
CA GLY A 120 -36.35 0.42 -1.96
C GLY A 120 -35.80 1.85 -1.83
N ASP A 121 -36.56 2.82 -2.32
CA ASP A 121 -36.32 4.25 -2.18
C ASP A 121 -36.29 4.67 -0.70
N ALA A 122 -35.26 5.43 -0.28
CA ALA A 122 -35.33 6.40 0.82
C ALA A 122 -34.03 7.22 0.89
N ASP A 123 -34.13 8.45 0.38
CA ASP A 123 -33.41 9.68 0.72
C ASP A 123 -32.27 9.57 1.76
N ARG A 124 -31.03 9.77 1.29
CA ARG A 124 -29.98 10.36 2.12
C ARG A 124 -29.00 11.16 1.25
N GLU A 125 -29.32 12.45 1.10
CA GLU A 125 -28.36 13.48 0.71
C GLU A 125 -27.23 13.55 1.76
N LEU A 126 -26.06 13.02 1.42
CA LEU A 126 -24.79 13.49 1.96
C LEU A 126 -23.76 13.52 0.83
N SER A 127 -23.63 14.73 0.28
CA SER A 127 -22.53 15.31 -0.48
C SER A 127 -21.66 14.33 -1.26
N ALA A 128 -21.89 14.30 -2.57
CA ALA A 128 -20.93 13.88 -3.57
C ALA A 128 -19.52 14.28 -3.14
N ALA A 129 -18.67 13.27 -2.88
CA ALA A 129 -17.25 13.45 -2.99
C ALA A 129 -17.03 13.99 -4.40
N GLU A 130 -16.72 15.29 -4.51
CA GLU A 130 -16.23 15.89 -5.73
C GLU A 130 -15.04 15.04 -6.15
N THR A 131 -15.25 14.16 -7.12
CA THR A 131 -14.17 13.59 -7.92
C THR A 131 -13.51 14.81 -8.54
N ILE A 132 -12.40 15.26 -7.97
CA ILE A 132 -11.68 16.43 -8.45
C ILE A 132 -11.15 16.04 -9.82
N ASP A 133 -11.87 16.44 -10.86
CA ASP A 133 -11.42 16.32 -12.23
C ASP A 133 -10.29 17.34 -12.42
N PHE A 134 -9.04 16.88 -12.34
CA PHE A 134 -7.86 17.69 -12.59
C PHE A 134 -7.87 18.35 -13.99
N ARG A 135 -8.74 17.91 -14.93
CA ARG A 135 -8.89 18.50 -16.26
C ARG A 135 -9.88 19.66 -16.32
N ALA A 136 -10.72 19.84 -15.30
CA ALA A 136 -11.78 20.84 -15.26
C ALA A 136 -11.44 22.10 -14.46
N VAL A 137 -10.15 22.34 -14.18
CA VAL A 137 -9.70 23.64 -13.66
C VAL A 137 -9.54 24.63 -14.83
N ASN A 138 -10.64 24.88 -15.54
CA ASN A 138 -10.73 25.95 -16.53
C ASN A 138 -10.94 27.27 -15.80
N GLY A 139 -9.84 27.86 -15.32
CA GLY A 139 -9.85 29.20 -14.71
C GLY A 139 -8.82 29.45 -13.61
N PHE A 140 -8.02 28.45 -13.22
CA PHE A 140 -6.97 28.66 -12.22
C PHE A 140 -5.60 28.87 -12.88
N PRO A 141 -4.81 29.89 -12.49
CA PRO A 141 -3.47 30.11 -13.03
C PRO A 141 -2.44 29.12 -12.44
N LEU A 142 -2.71 27.80 -12.51
CA LEU A 142 -1.72 26.76 -12.21
C LEU A 142 -0.57 26.75 -13.20
N GLU A 143 -0.78 27.32 -14.40
CA GLU A 143 0.25 27.43 -15.44
C GLU A 143 1.46 28.26 -14.99
N ASN A 144 1.31 29.13 -13.99
CA ASN A 144 2.40 29.99 -13.50
C ASN A 144 2.77 29.76 -12.03
N ALA A 145 2.04 28.89 -11.31
CA ALA A 145 2.32 28.61 -9.90
C ALA A 145 3.46 27.61 -9.78
N THR A 146 4.52 28.01 -9.08
CA THR A 146 5.68 27.15 -8.81
C THR A 146 5.43 26.22 -7.62
N LEU A 147 6.12 25.08 -7.55
CA LEU A 147 6.03 24.20 -6.38
C LEU A 147 6.45 24.90 -5.09
N ARG A 148 7.36 25.87 -5.16
CA ARG A 148 7.78 26.66 -3.99
C ARG A 148 6.63 27.38 -3.29
N GLU A 149 5.58 27.77 -4.00
CA GLU A 149 4.38 28.42 -3.44
C GLU A 149 3.37 27.42 -2.85
N LEU A 150 3.36 26.19 -3.37
CA LEU A 150 2.40 25.14 -3.00
C LEU A 150 2.97 24.12 -2.01
N MET A 151 4.28 23.98 -1.89
CA MET A 151 4.89 23.01 -1.00
C MET A 151 4.68 23.34 0.48
N ARG A 152 4.82 22.32 1.33
CA ARG A 152 5.08 22.50 2.76
C ARG A 152 6.58 22.75 2.93
N PRO A 153 7.00 23.93 3.42
CA PRO A 153 8.42 24.27 3.49
C PRO A 153 9.15 23.38 4.50
N ARG A 154 10.46 23.21 4.30
CA ARG A 154 11.34 22.40 5.14
C ARG A 154 11.16 22.61 6.65
N LYS A 155 10.89 23.85 7.08
CA LYS A 155 10.71 24.21 8.49
C LYS A 155 9.47 23.60 9.14
N GLU A 156 8.45 23.28 8.34
CA GLU A 156 7.20 22.68 8.79
C GLU A 156 7.18 21.16 8.63
N MET A 157 8.25 20.59 8.07
CA MET A 157 8.39 19.14 7.92
C MET A 157 8.78 18.51 9.24
N ILE A 158 8.11 17.41 9.58
CA ILE A 158 8.46 16.59 10.74
C ILE A 158 9.32 15.43 10.25
N ALA A 159 10.54 15.38 10.76
CA ALA A 159 11.52 14.36 10.45
C ALA A 159 11.76 13.42 11.64
N LEU A 160 12.03 12.16 11.33
CA LEU A 160 12.52 11.14 12.25
C LEU A 160 13.99 10.88 11.93
N ASP A 161 14.84 10.92 12.96
CA ASP A 161 16.27 10.66 12.81
C ASP A 161 16.53 9.17 12.95
N VAL A 162 17.25 8.55 12.02
CA VAL A 162 17.66 7.12 12.11
C VAL A 162 18.44 6.78 13.37
N ASN A 163 19.05 7.77 14.02
CA ASN A 163 19.81 7.61 15.27
C ASN A 163 18.93 7.75 16.53
N ASP A 164 17.67 8.16 16.40
CA ASP A 164 16.75 8.25 17.53
C ASP A 164 16.24 6.87 17.96
N SER A 165 15.94 6.72 19.26
CA SER A 165 15.29 5.49 19.74
C SER A 165 13.86 5.39 19.22
N ARG A 166 13.37 4.15 19.03
CA ARG A 166 11.99 3.89 18.61
C ARG A 166 10.97 4.61 19.50
N ALA A 167 11.19 4.62 20.81
CA ALA A 167 10.31 5.31 21.76
C ALA A 167 10.19 6.81 21.44
N LYS A 168 11.33 7.49 21.22
CA LYS A 168 11.34 8.92 20.86
C LYS A 168 10.68 9.19 19.51
N MET A 169 10.85 8.29 18.55
CA MET A 169 10.15 8.39 17.26
C MET A 169 8.64 8.24 17.43
N LEU A 170 8.17 7.25 18.19
CA LEU A 170 6.76 7.04 18.46
C LEU A 170 6.13 8.22 19.22
N ASP A 171 6.85 8.83 20.17
CA ASP A 171 6.39 10.04 20.85
C ASP A 171 6.12 11.18 19.85
N ARG A 172 7.02 11.37 18.87
CA ARG A 172 6.80 12.35 17.78
C ARG A 172 5.60 12.00 16.91
N VAL A 173 5.44 10.72 16.59
CA VAL A 173 4.30 10.25 15.79
C VAL A 173 2.98 10.49 16.51
N HIS A 174 2.90 10.16 17.79
CA HIS A 174 1.71 10.41 18.61
C HIS A 174 1.41 11.90 18.79
N ALA A 175 2.44 12.74 18.94
CA ALA A 175 2.26 14.18 19.12
C ALA A 175 1.79 14.90 17.85
N SER A 176 2.21 14.45 16.67
CA SER A 176 1.91 15.13 15.41
C SER A 176 0.73 14.55 14.63
N GLY A 177 0.45 13.24 14.77
CA GLY A 177 -0.70 12.60 14.14
C GLY A 177 -0.66 12.57 12.61
N HIS A 178 0.51 12.74 11.99
CA HIS A 178 0.65 12.62 10.54
C HIS A 178 0.69 11.15 10.10
N ALA A 179 0.24 10.90 8.88
CA ALA A 179 0.24 9.56 8.28
C ALA A 179 1.64 9.11 7.81
N ASN A 180 2.50 10.06 7.44
CA ASN A 180 3.81 9.79 6.87
C ASN A 180 4.86 10.76 7.42
N TYR A 181 6.09 10.27 7.57
CA TYR A 181 7.21 11.01 8.13
C TYR A 181 8.45 10.87 7.26
N VAL A 182 9.21 11.96 7.17
CA VAL A 182 10.51 11.97 6.51
C VAL A 182 11.54 11.35 7.44
N VAL A 183 12.37 10.47 6.91
CA VAL A 183 13.47 9.84 7.66
C VAL A 183 14.79 10.41 7.17
N CYS A 184 15.63 10.83 8.11
CA CYS A 184 16.92 11.43 7.82
C CYS A 184 18.02 10.94 8.78
N ASP A 185 19.27 11.18 8.41
CA ASP A 185 20.44 10.84 9.24
C ASP A 185 21.06 12.12 9.81
N ARG A 186 20.75 12.45 11.07
CA ARG A 186 21.18 13.67 11.81
C ARG A 186 20.70 15.00 11.25
N SER A 187 20.60 15.14 9.93
CA SER A 187 20.10 16.32 9.22
C SER A 187 19.18 15.91 8.08
N LEU A 188 18.18 16.73 7.81
CA LEU A 188 17.31 16.61 6.64
C LEU A 188 18.07 16.67 5.29
N ASP A 189 19.31 17.15 5.27
CA ASP A 189 20.19 17.10 4.09
C ASP A 189 20.66 15.67 3.77
N ALA A 190 20.74 14.83 4.80
CA ALA A 190 21.00 13.40 4.65
C ALA A 190 19.65 12.64 4.68
N PHE A 191 18.81 12.95 3.69
CA PHE A 191 17.52 12.28 3.50
C PHE A 191 17.70 10.79 3.19
N VAL A 192 16.88 9.94 3.81
CA VAL A 192 16.94 8.47 3.64
C VAL A 192 15.70 7.96 2.90
N GLY A 193 14.52 8.43 3.28
CA GLY A 193 13.26 7.90 2.75
C GLY A 193 12.04 8.40 3.53
N ILE A 194 10.87 7.86 3.20
CA ILE A 194 9.63 8.13 3.93
C ILE A 194 9.17 6.86 4.65
N VAL A 195 8.63 7.02 5.85
CA VAL A 195 8.00 5.93 6.61
C VAL A 195 6.56 6.29 6.94
N SER A 196 5.66 5.31 6.86
CA SER A 196 4.28 5.50 7.33
C SER A 196 4.22 5.37 8.86
N ALA A 197 3.32 6.12 9.49
CA ALA A 197 3.04 6.01 10.91
C ALA A 197 2.64 4.58 11.28
N GLU A 198 1.82 3.98 10.44
CA GLU A 198 1.33 2.60 10.56
C GLU A 198 2.48 1.60 10.65
N SER A 199 3.42 1.64 9.70
CA SER A 199 4.59 0.75 9.68
C SER A 199 5.46 0.92 10.94
N LEU A 200 5.60 2.15 11.44
CA LEU A 200 6.35 2.41 12.67
C LEU A 200 5.65 1.82 13.90
N ILE A 201 4.34 2.03 14.02
CA ILE A 201 3.53 1.59 15.17
C ILE A 201 3.44 0.06 15.22
N PHE A 202 3.18 -0.59 14.09
CA PHE A 202 3.01 -2.06 14.01
C PHE A 202 4.33 -2.84 13.90
N SER A 203 5.48 -2.16 13.90
CA SER A 203 6.77 -2.85 14.04
C SER A 203 6.92 -3.45 15.44
N HIS A 204 7.03 -4.77 15.56
CA HIS A 204 7.15 -5.49 16.84
C HIS A 204 8.54 -6.09 17.07
N ASP A 205 9.54 -5.67 16.29
CA ASP A 205 10.86 -6.29 16.30
C ASP A 205 11.77 -5.66 17.37
N ASP A 206 12.45 -6.51 18.16
CA ASP A 206 13.44 -6.09 19.15
C ASP A 206 14.66 -5.45 18.47
N ASN A 207 14.91 -5.80 17.20
CA ASN A 207 15.91 -5.19 16.32
C ASN A 207 15.29 -4.16 15.39
N PHE A 208 14.53 -3.21 15.95
CA PHE A 208 13.92 -2.13 15.19
C PHE A 208 14.96 -1.34 14.38
N GLU A 209 14.86 -1.42 13.05
CA GLU A 209 15.65 -0.62 12.12
C GLU A 209 14.71 0.19 11.23
N ILE A 210 14.64 1.52 11.46
CA ILE A 210 13.76 2.39 10.67
C ILE A 210 14.09 2.38 9.17
N ARG A 211 15.36 2.15 8.80
CA ARG A 211 15.79 2.07 7.39
C ARG A 211 15.14 0.90 6.64
N ALA A 212 14.78 -0.18 7.34
CA ALA A 212 14.07 -1.30 6.73
C ALA A 212 12.60 -0.95 6.43
N LEU A 213 12.04 0.07 7.10
CA LEU A 213 10.68 0.54 6.92
C LEU A 213 10.57 1.71 5.94
N THR A 214 11.70 2.30 5.54
CA THR A 214 11.69 3.44 4.62
C THR A 214 11.40 3.01 3.19
N THR A 215 10.48 3.74 2.56
CA THR A 215 10.19 3.66 1.13
C THR A 215 10.88 4.82 0.41
N PRO A 216 11.50 4.59 -0.75
CA PRO A 216 12.03 5.69 -1.56
C PRO A 216 10.89 6.61 -2.02
N VAL A 217 11.17 7.90 -2.15
CA VAL A 217 10.22 8.90 -2.62
C VAL A 217 10.80 9.63 -3.82
N ARG A 218 9.92 10.01 -4.75
CA ARG A 218 10.30 10.86 -5.88
C ARG A 218 10.66 12.26 -5.38
N THR A 219 11.79 12.78 -5.87
CA THR A 219 12.15 14.19 -5.77
C THR A 219 11.77 14.92 -7.05
N VAL A 220 11.41 16.20 -6.91
CA VAL A 220 11.07 17.11 -8.01
C VAL A 220 11.70 18.48 -7.75
N PRO A 221 12.11 19.23 -8.78
CA PRO A 221 12.71 20.54 -8.61
C PRO A 221 11.67 21.57 -8.14
N ASP A 222 12.11 22.54 -7.34
CA ASP A 222 11.24 23.60 -6.81
C ASP A 222 10.69 24.57 -7.87
N THR A 223 11.39 24.66 -9.02
CA THR A 223 10.97 25.42 -10.20
C THR A 223 9.90 24.72 -11.03
N MET A 224 9.57 23.45 -10.74
CA MET A 224 8.53 22.71 -11.47
C MET A 224 7.18 23.42 -11.35
N LEU A 225 6.36 23.35 -12.40
CA LEU A 225 5.03 23.92 -12.38
C LEU A 225 4.05 23.00 -11.67
N ALA A 226 3.05 23.59 -11.01
CA ALA A 226 1.96 22.87 -10.36
C ALA A 226 1.22 21.94 -11.33
N SER A 227 1.06 22.36 -12.60
CA SER A 227 0.43 21.57 -13.65
C SER A 227 1.18 20.26 -13.95
N GLU A 228 2.51 20.31 -14.01
CA GLU A 228 3.36 19.14 -14.26
C GLU A 228 3.32 18.17 -13.05
N LEU A 229 3.30 18.71 -11.83
CA LEU A 229 3.14 17.89 -10.63
C LEU A 229 1.76 17.20 -10.57
N ALA A 230 0.71 17.83 -11.11
CA ALA A 230 -0.59 17.19 -11.22
C ALA A 230 -0.55 15.94 -12.11
N ASP A 231 0.26 15.94 -13.16
CA ASP A 231 0.46 14.76 -14.00
C ASP A 231 1.25 13.68 -13.26
N VAL A 232 2.28 14.05 -12.49
CA VAL A 232 3.01 13.11 -11.62
C VAL A 232 2.07 12.40 -10.66
N PHE A 233 1.16 13.13 -10.00
CA PHE A 233 0.18 12.52 -9.09
C PHE A 233 -0.88 11.67 -9.80
N ARG A 234 -1.24 12.01 -11.04
CA ARG A 234 -2.22 11.27 -11.85
C ARG A 234 -1.66 9.94 -12.37
N TYR A 235 -0.40 9.92 -12.82
CA TYR A 235 0.19 8.77 -13.51
C TYR A 235 1.21 7.99 -12.67
N GLY A 236 1.89 8.66 -11.73
CA GLY A 236 2.99 8.09 -10.97
C GLY A 236 2.57 7.21 -9.80
N GLY A 237 1.31 7.31 -9.35
CA GLY A 237 0.82 6.61 -8.15
C GLY A 237 1.45 7.11 -6.83
N ASP A 238 2.48 7.96 -6.92
CA ASP A 238 3.16 8.58 -5.79
C ASP A 238 2.16 9.42 -4.98
N ALA A 239 2.08 9.19 -3.66
CA ALA A 239 1.22 9.99 -2.79
C ALA A 239 1.93 11.22 -2.21
N ILE A 240 3.26 11.19 -2.22
CA ILE A 240 4.14 12.21 -1.64
C ILE A 240 5.29 12.45 -2.61
N VAL A 241 5.66 13.72 -2.77
CA VAL A 241 6.88 14.13 -3.45
C VAL A 241 7.71 15.01 -2.52
N LEU A 242 9.02 14.93 -2.66
CA LEU A 242 9.93 15.88 -2.05
C LEU A 242 10.34 16.94 -3.07
N VAL A 243 10.49 18.17 -2.58
CA VAL A 243 10.89 19.30 -3.41
C VAL A 243 12.35 19.62 -3.09
N GLU A 244 13.19 19.63 -4.12
CA GLU A 244 14.61 19.93 -4.04
C GLU A 244 14.95 21.23 -4.79
N ASP A 245 15.99 21.92 -4.33
CA ASP A 245 16.56 23.07 -5.03
C ASP A 245 17.65 22.65 -6.04
N GLU A 246 18.26 23.63 -6.70
CA GLU A 246 19.35 23.42 -7.66
C GLU A 246 20.65 22.84 -7.06
N HIS A 247 20.73 22.69 -5.74
CA HIS A 247 21.86 22.11 -5.02
C HIS A 247 21.52 20.73 -4.42
N ASP A 248 20.51 20.04 -4.97
CA ASP A 248 20.00 18.73 -4.49
C ASP A 248 19.56 18.76 -3.01
N THR A 249 19.22 19.93 -2.48
CA THR A 249 18.82 20.10 -1.08
C THR A 249 17.30 20.07 -0.96
N ILE A 250 16.78 19.24 -0.06
CA ILE A 250 15.33 19.19 0.20
C ILE A 250 14.87 20.50 0.84
N VAL A 251 14.09 21.28 0.09
CA VAL A 251 13.52 22.57 0.51
C VAL A 251 12.06 22.45 0.97
N GLY A 252 11.40 21.33 0.65
CA GLY A 252 10.04 21.09 1.09
C GLY A 252 9.51 19.71 0.69
N MET A 253 8.21 19.53 0.93
CA MET A 253 7.47 18.35 0.49
C MET A 253 6.07 18.73 0.07
N LEU A 254 5.43 17.89 -0.74
CA LEU A 254 4.01 18.05 -1.04
C LEU A 254 3.34 16.68 -1.09
N THR A 255 2.18 16.59 -0.44
CA THR A 255 1.32 15.42 -0.57
C THR A 255 0.23 15.69 -1.60
N ARG A 256 -0.25 14.63 -2.26
CA ARG A 256 -1.36 14.79 -3.20
C ARG A 256 -2.60 15.37 -2.54
N LYS A 257 -2.87 15.01 -1.29
CA LYS A 257 -3.99 15.57 -0.51
C LYS A 257 -3.87 17.08 -0.37
N GLU A 258 -2.71 17.58 0.05
CA GLU A 258 -2.46 19.01 0.18
C GLU A 258 -2.52 19.71 -1.17
N PHE A 259 -1.96 19.08 -2.22
CA PHE A 259 -2.04 19.61 -3.58
C PHE A 259 -3.50 19.79 -4.00
N SER A 260 -4.33 18.75 -3.91
CA SER A 260 -5.77 18.82 -4.21
C SER A 260 -6.51 19.86 -3.37
N LEU A 261 -6.20 19.97 -2.07
CA LEU A 261 -6.80 20.98 -1.19
C LEU A 261 -6.41 22.40 -1.61
N LYS A 262 -5.14 22.63 -1.96
CA LYS A 262 -4.67 23.92 -2.46
C LYS A 262 -5.32 24.27 -3.79
N LEU A 263 -5.52 23.29 -4.68
CA LEU A 263 -6.29 23.49 -5.92
C LEU A 263 -7.74 23.92 -5.64
N LEU A 264 -8.43 23.24 -4.73
CA LEU A 264 -9.82 23.58 -4.38
C LEU A 264 -9.95 24.94 -3.70
N ALA A 265 -9.04 25.28 -2.79
CA ALA A 265 -9.05 26.57 -2.07
C ALA A 265 -8.94 27.78 -3.01
N SER A 266 -8.44 27.54 -4.21
CA SER A 266 -8.04 28.55 -5.16
C SER A 266 -9.17 28.90 -6.14
N ILE A 267 -10.17 28.02 -6.28
CA ILE A 267 -11.36 28.21 -7.12
C ILE A 267 -12.40 29.15 -6.45
N ARG A 268 -12.11 29.70 -5.26
CA ARG A 268 -13.06 30.45 -4.43
C ARG A 268 -12.84 31.96 -4.41
#